data_AF-A0A1A0L5K9-F1
#
_entry.id   AF-A0A1A0L5K9-F1
#
_cell.length_a   1.000
_cell.length_b   1.000
_cell.length_c   1.000
_cell.angle_alpha   90.00
_cell.angle_beta   90.00
_cell.angle_gamma   90.00
#
_symmetry.space_group_name_H-M   'P 1'
#
loop_
_entity.id
_entity.type
_entity.pdbx_description
1 polymer ?
#
loop_
_entity_poly.entity_id
_entity_poly.type
_entity_poly.pdbx_seq_one_letter_code
_entity_poly.pdbx_strand_id
1 'polypeptide(L)'
;MVKGVCDVLAQTDFPGLTGSEIDSLLRMVRVDQRETGANKRESLYVTLHNVQARQQAGNVVGAFIARAMSPGRYVTQPNRFNDLRDRLNEFLVFYGYSINETGKLVTGKKASTIEEGAALAGRLQTELKRRGCHSELLRYCDEELVNRSLFHAMSEASKSIPARVRAITGLAGDGATLYDGVFGTNRERPIWSINGHGSESEISAHRGFKNLLVGIHGHFRNPRAHSNRILIDEELADFYDAFSLFSYVHRQLDAVKRLTSEEPTP
;
A
#
# COMPACT_ATOMS: atom_id res chain seq x y z
N MET A 1 4.24 -19.63 -17.02
CA MET A 1 3.76 -19.74 -15.62
C MET A 1 4.74 -20.48 -14.72
N VAL A 2 5.03 -21.78 -14.93
CA VAL A 2 5.84 -22.61 -14.01
C VAL A 2 7.20 -21.98 -13.66
N LYS A 3 7.97 -21.53 -14.65
CA LYS A 3 9.26 -20.88 -14.44
C LYS A 3 9.19 -19.69 -13.49
N GLY A 4 8.26 -18.76 -13.70
CA GLY A 4 8.12 -17.57 -12.85
C GLY A 4 7.70 -17.90 -11.41
N VAL A 5 6.86 -18.92 -11.20
CA VAL A 5 6.57 -19.43 -9.86
C VAL A 5 7.84 -19.95 -9.19
N CYS A 6 8.65 -20.73 -9.91
CA CYS A 6 9.92 -21.24 -9.39
C CYS A 6 10.90 -20.11 -9.08
N ASP A 7 10.97 -19.08 -9.92
CA ASP A 7 11.85 -17.93 -9.71
C ASP A 7 11.51 -17.17 -8.43
N VAL A 8 10.22 -17.01 -8.10
CA VAL A 8 9.75 -16.40 -6.85
C VAL A 8 9.98 -17.31 -5.66
N LEU A 9 9.54 -18.57 -5.72
CA LEU A 9 9.64 -19.51 -4.60
C LEU A 9 11.08 -19.84 -4.24
N ALA A 10 11.96 -19.99 -5.22
CA ALA A 10 13.36 -20.37 -5.04
C ALA A 10 14.32 -19.19 -5.17
N GLN A 11 13.84 -17.96 -4.99
CA GLN A 11 14.74 -16.80 -4.91
C GLN A 11 15.79 -16.97 -3.81
N THR A 12 16.92 -16.29 -3.99
CA THR A 12 18.10 -16.45 -3.11
C THR A 12 17.85 -15.81 -1.76
N ASP A 13 17.32 -14.58 -1.80
CA ASP A 13 17.07 -13.77 -0.61
C ASP A 13 15.76 -14.14 0.07
N PHE A 14 15.61 -13.67 1.31
CA PHE A 14 14.33 -13.71 2.00
C PHE A 14 13.24 -13.03 1.13
N PRO A 15 12.00 -13.57 1.04
CA PRO A 15 11.43 -14.72 1.75
C PRO A 15 11.60 -16.10 1.07
N GLY A 16 12.49 -16.24 0.09
CA GLY A 16 12.65 -17.46 -0.72
C GLY A 16 12.87 -18.75 0.08
N LEU A 17 12.45 -19.88 -0.48
CA LEU A 17 12.64 -21.20 0.08
C LEU A 17 14.11 -21.64 -0.03
N THR A 18 14.64 -22.26 1.02
CA THR A 18 15.97 -22.87 1.00
C THR A 18 15.98 -24.14 0.15
N GLY A 19 17.18 -24.63 -0.20
CA GLY A 19 17.30 -25.89 -0.94
C GLY A 19 16.67 -27.07 -0.20
N SER A 20 16.90 -27.16 1.12
CA SER A 20 16.34 -28.23 1.95
C SER A 20 14.81 -28.13 2.09
N GLU A 21 14.27 -26.92 2.19
CA GLU A 21 12.81 -26.71 2.18
C GLU A 21 12.20 -27.17 0.85
N ILE A 22 12.82 -26.83 -0.28
CA ILE A 22 12.37 -27.25 -1.61
C ILE A 22 12.38 -28.78 -1.71
N ASP A 23 13.47 -29.43 -1.30
CA ASP A 23 13.61 -30.88 -1.40
C ASP A 23 12.60 -31.61 -0.51
N SER A 24 12.32 -31.06 0.69
CA SER A 24 11.25 -31.58 1.56
C SER A 24 9.87 -31.45 0.93
N LEU A 25 9.58 -30.34 0.24
CA LEU A 25 8.28 -30.11 -0.41
C LEU A 25 8.10 -30.98 -1.64
N LEU A 26 9.16 -31.19 -2.43
CA LEU A 26 9.13 -32.08 -3.60
C LEU A 26 8.75 -33.50 -3.19
N ARG A 27 9.32 -34.01 -2.09
CA ARG A 27 8.95 -35.33 -1.54
C ARG A 27 7.47 -35.41 -1.13
N MET A 28 6.91 -34.33 -0.56
CA MET A 28 5.49 -34.28 -0.20
C MET A 28 4.54 -34.36 -1.41
N VAL A 29 5.03 -34.03 -2.61
CA VAL A 29 4.29 -34.18 -3.88
C VAL A 29 4.77 -35.37 -4.71
N ARG A 30 5.44 -36.34 -4.08
CA ARG A 30 5.94 -37.58 -4.70
C ARG A 30 6.98 -37.33 -5.81
N VAL A 31 7.82 -36.33 -5.63
CA VAL A 31 9.01 -36.09 -6.44
C VAL A 31 10.23 -36.37 -5.57
N ASP A 32 10.86 -37.53 -5.78
CA ASP A 32 11.86 -38.08 -4.86
C ASP A 32 13.17 -37.28 -4.85
N GLN A 33 13.58 -36.79 -6.02
CA GLN A 33 14.82 -36.05 -6.19
C GLN A 33 14.63 -34.82 -7.08
N ARG A 34 15.24 -33.71 -6.66
CA ARG A 34 15.37 -32.51 -7.46
C ARG A 34 16.40 -32.75 -8.56
N GLU A 35 16.00 -32.50 -9.81
CA GLU A 35 16.89 -32.54 -10.96
C GLU A 35 17.88 -31.35 -10.93
N THR A 36 19.09 -31.54 -11.45
CA THR A 36 20.15 -30.53 -11.44
C THR A 36 19.94 -29.48 -12.52
N GLY A 37 19.84 -28.21 -12.13
CA GLY A 37 19.95 -27.05 -13.02
C GLY A 37 21.15 -26.17 -12.63
N ALA A 38 21.40 -25.05 -13.33
CA ALA A 38 22.56 -24.20 -13.04
C ALA A 38 22.47 -23.50 -11.68
N ASN A 39 21.26 -23.32 -11.15
CA ASN A 39 21.02 -22.77 -9.81
C ASN A 39 19.75 -23.37 -9.17
N LYS A 40 19.45 -22.97 -7.93
CA LYS A 40 18.28 -23.43 -7.15
C LYS A 40 16.94 -23.20 -7.87
N ARG A 41 16.77 -22.05 -8.54
CA ARG A 41 15.55 -21.68 -9.28
C ARG A 41 15.36 -22.55 -10.50
N GLU A 42 16.43 -22.70 -11.28
CA GLU A 42 16.41 -23.54 -12.48
C GLU A 42 16.25 -25.01 -12.14
N SER A 43 16.90 -25.50 -11.08
CA SER A 43 16.73 -26.87 -10.60
C SER A 43 15.27 -27.17 -10.26
N LEU A 44 14.59 -26.25 -9.56
CA LEU A 44 13.17 -26.40 -9.25
C LEU A 44 12.29 -26.35 -10.51
N TYR A 45 12.58 -25.44 -11.44
CA TYR A 45 11.87 -25.35 -12.71
C TYR A 45 11.99 -26.63 -13.54
N VAL A 46 13.22 -27.10 -13.80
CA VAL A 46 13.49 -28.30 -14.59
C VAL A 46 12.78 -29.50 -13.97
N THR A 47 12.89 -29.67 -12.64
CA THR A 47 12.21 -30.73 -11.91
C THR A 47 10.70 -30.71 -12.12
N LEU A 48 10.03 -29.58 -11.85
CA LEU A 48 8.57 -29.49 -11.96
C LEU A 48 8.08 -29.58 -13.40
N HIS A 49 8.81 -28.97 -14.35
CA HIS A 49 8.49 -29.02 -15.77
C HIS A 49 8.55 -30.46 -16.32
N ASN A 50 9.62 -31.19 -15.99
CA ASN A 50 9.80 -32.57 -16.45
C ASN A 50 8.78 -33.52 -15.83
N VAL A 51 8.46 -33.33 -14.54
CA VAL A 51 7.39 -34.11 -13.89
C VAL A 51 6.03 -33.83 -14.54
N GLN A 52 5.71 -32.57 -14.80
CA GLN A 52 4.47 -32.18 -15.49
C GLN A 52 4.41 -32.79 -16.90
N ALA A 53 5.51 -32.77 -17.65
CA ALA A 53 5.58 -33.36 -18.99
C ALA A 53 5.38 -34.88 -18.97
N ARG A 54 5.99 -35.59 -18.00
CA ARG A 54 5.84 -37.05 -17.84
C ARG A 54 4.43 -37.45 -17.42
N GLN A 55 3.79 -36.67 -16.55
CA GLN A 55 2.44 -36.98 -16.04
C GLN A 55 1.31 -36.44 -16.94
N GLN A 56 1.65 -35.61 -17.93
CA GLN A 56 0.70 -34.84 -18.74
C GLN A 56 -0.36 -34.09 -17.92
N ALA A 57 0.00 -33.67 -16.71
CA ALA A 57 -0.91 -33.04 -15.76
C ALA A 57 -0.21 -31.92 -14.99
N GLY A 58 -0.86 -30.75 -14.90
CA GLY A 58 -0.36 -29.59 -14.15
C GLY A 58 -0.61 -29.66 -12.63
N ASN A 59 -1.22 -30.74 -12.15
CA ASN A 59 -1.60 -30.94 -10.75
C ASN A 59 -0.40 -30.90 -9.80
N VAL A 60 0.78 -31.38 -10.21
CA VAL A 60 1.98 -31.38 -9.38
C VAL A 60 2.43 -29.96 -9.04
N VAL A 61 2.37 -29.03 -9.99
CA VAL A 61 2.76 -27.63 -9.75
C VAL A 61 1.79 -26.98 -8.77
N GLY A 62 0.48 -27.16 -8.96
CA GLY A 62 -0.53 -26.65 -8.03
C GLY A 62 -0.38 -27.25 -6.62
N ALA A 63 -0.14 -28.56 -6.52
CA ALA A 63 0.10 -29.24 -5.26
C ALA A 63 1.38 -28.73 -4.58
N PHE A 64 2.46 -28.52 -5.33
CA PHE A 64 3.71 -27.97 -4.79
C PHE A 64 3.49 -26.56 -4.24
N ILE A 65 2.82 -25.68 -4.99
CA ILE A 65 2.46 -24.33 -4.53
C ILE A 65 1.65 -24.39 -3.25
N ALA A 66 0.61 -25.23 -3.18
CA ALA A 66 -0.25 -25.35 -2.00
C ALA A 66 0.52 -25.86 -0.76
N ARG A 67 1.49 -26.77 -0.95
CA ARG A 67 2.37 -27.23 0.14
C ARG A 67 3.36 -26.15 0.54
N ALA A 68 3.93 -25.46 -0.45
CA ALA A 68 4.87 -24.37 -0.25
C ALA A 68 4.23 -23.26 0.60
N MET A 69 3.02 -22.84 0.21
CA MET A 69 2.27 -21.75 0.82
C MET A 69 1.37 -22.18 1.98
N SER A 70 1.51 -23.39 2.53
CA SER A 70 0.70 -23.81 3.68
C SER A 70 0.98 -22.91 4.91
N PRO A 71 -0.02 -22.19 5.47
CA PRO A 71 0.21 -21.22 6.55
C PRO A 71 0.87 -21.82 7.80
N GLY A 72 0.57 -23.10 8.10
CA GLY A 72 1.18 -23.82 9.22
C GLY A 72 2.71 -23.94 9.17
N ARG A 73 3.34 -23.71 8.01
CA ARG A 73 4.81 -23.67 7.87
C ARG A 73 5.43 -22.37 8.39
N TYR A 74 4.61 -21.34 8.58
CA TYR A 74 5.05 -19.98 8.85
C TYR A 74 4.56 -19.49 10.23
N VAL A 75 4.14 -20.38 11.12
CA VAL A 75 3.63 -20.03 12.46
C VAL A 75 4.64 -19.17 13.25
N THR A 76 5.94 -19.49 13.14
CA THR A 76 7.01 -18.73 13.80
C THR A 76 7.48 -17.51 12.99
N GLN A 77 7.08 -17.39 11.72
CA GLN A 77 7.47 -16.30 10.82
C GLN A 77 6.31 -15.86 9.91
N PRO A 78 5.20 -15.30 10.47
CA PRO A 78 4.02 -14.95 9.67
C PRO A 78 4.32 -13.93 8.56
N ASN A 79 5.28 -13.03 8.79
CA ASN A 79 5.70 -12.03 7.79
C ASN A 79 6.31 -12.69 6.55
N ARG A 80 7.07 -13.79 6.71
CA ARG A 80 7.64 -14.53 5.58
C ARG A 80 6.54 -15.11 4.68
N PHE A 81 5.42 -15.56 5.27
CA PHE A 81 4.27 -16.04 4.50
C PHE A 81 3.66 -14.91 3.67
N ASN A 82 3.38 -13.78 4.31
CA ASN A 82 2.77 -12.62 3.63
C ASN A 82 3.66 -12.13 2.49
N ASP A 83 4.95 -11.93 2.74
CA ASP A 83 5.89 -11.45 1.72
C ASP A 83 6.01 -12.41 0.53
N LEU A 84 6.03 -13.73 0.79
CA LEU A 84 6.12 -14.73 -0.28
C LEU A 84 4.80 -14.85 -1.05
N ARG A 85 3.66 -14.75 -0.36
CA ARG A 85 2.33 -14.75 -0.95
C ARG A 85 2.14 -13.55 -1.87
N ASP A 86 2.54 -12.37 -1.41
CA ASP A 86 2.40 -11.14 -2.15
C ASP A 86 3.26 -11.19 -3.43
N ARG A 87 4.54 -11.58 -3.33
CA ARG A 87 5.42 -11.77 -4.51
C ARG A 87 4.88 -12.79 -5.51
N LEU A 88 4.27 -13.88 -5.03
CA LEU A 88 3.63 -14.85 -5.92
C LEU A 88 2.41 -14.26 -6.62
N ASN A 89 1.57 -13.53 -5.90
CA ASN A 89 0.35 -12.94 -6.44
C ASN A 89 0.64 -11.88 -7.51
N GLU A 90 1.74 -11.13 -7.38
CA GLU A 90 2.22 -10.21 -8.41
C GLU A 90 2.45 -10.88 -9.76
N PHE A 91 2.96 -12.11 -9.74
CA PHE A 91 3.19 -12.87 -10.95
C PHE A 91 1.93 -13.61 -11.41
N LEU A 92 1.23 -14.27 -10.48
CA LEU A 92 0.09 -15.14 -10.77
C LEU A 92 -1.11 -14.39 -11.33
N VAL A 93 -1.27 -13.11 -10.98
CA VAL A 93 -2.38 -12.30 -11.47
C VAL A 93 -2.40 -12.15 -12.99
N PHE A 94 -1.24 -12.08 -13.65
CA PHE A 94 -1.16 -12.05 -15.12
C PHE A 94 -1.61 -13.36 -15.77
N TYR A 95 -1.80 -14.40 -14.98
CA TYR A 95 -2.34 -15.69 -15.39
C TYR A 95 -3.76 -15.95 -14.87
N GLY A 96 -4.38 -14.97 -14.18
CA GLY A 96 -5.72 -15.10 -13.62
C GLY A 96 -5.76 -15.98 -12.36
N TYR A 97 -4.65 -16.07 -11.62
CA TYR A 97 -4.56 -16.83 -10.38
C TYR A 97 -4.08 -15.96 -9.21
N SER A 98 -4.37 -16.40 -8.00
CA SER A 98 -3.80 -15.85 -6.76
C SER A 98 -3.72 -16.92 -5.67
N ILE A 99 -2.92 -16.67 -4.65
CA ILE A 99 -2.82 -17.44 -3.41
C ILE A 99 -3.65 -16.70 -2.36
N ASN A 100 -4.64 -17.40 -1.81
CA ASN A 100 -5.48 -16.84 -0.75
C ASN A 100 -4.81 -16.94 0.63
N GLU A 101 -5.47 -16.44 1.68
CA GLU A 101 -4.98 -16.45 3.07
C GLU A 101 -4.74 -17.86 3.62
N THR A 102 -5.43 -18.87 3.08
CA THR A 102 -5.24 -20.27 3.45
C THR A 102 -4.08 -20.94 2.71
N GLY A 103 -3.34 -20.20 1.89
CA GLY A 103 -2.22 -20.73 1.10
C GLY A 103 -2.61 -21.50 -0.15
N LYS A 104 -3.87 -21.41 -0.58
CA LYS A 104 -4.40 -22.15 -1.73
C LYS A 104 -4.37 -21.30 -2.98
N LEU A 105 -4.01 -21.92 -4.10
CA LEU A 105 -4.15 -21.34 -5.43
C LEU A 105 -5.63 -21.27 -5.81
N VAL A 106 -6.13 -20.08 -6.11
CA VAL A 106 -7.49 -19.80 -6.53
C VAL A 106 -7.50 -19.03 -7.85
N THR A 107 -8.55 -19.18 -8.62
CA THR A 107 -8.78 -18.39 -9.84
C THR A 107 -9.29 -17.00 -9.49
N GLY A 108 -8.92 -16.01 -10.29
CA GLY A 108 -9.29 -14.62 -10.08
C GLY A 108 -9.28 -13.81 -11.37
N LYS A 109 -9.36 -12.48 -11.24
CA LYS A 109 -9.25 -11.56 -12.38
C LYS A 109 -7.81 -11.58 -12.93
N LYS A 110 -7.70 -11.56 -14.26
CA LYS A 110 -6.41 -11.54 -14.96
C LYS A 110 -5.97 -10.10 -15.22
N ALA A 111 -4.75 -9.75 -14.83
CA ALA A 111 -4.15 -8.46 -15.17
C ALA A 111 -3.64 -8.45 -16.62
N SER A 112 -3.83 -7.31 -17.29
CA SER A 112 -3.31 -7.02 -18.62
C SER A 112 -2.20 -5.97 -18.60
N THR A 113 -2.11 -5.17 -17.53
CA THR A 113 -1.06 -4.16 -17.32
C THR A 113 -0.32 -4.33 -15.99
N ILE A 114 0.84 -3.67 -15.84
CA ILE A 114 1.65 -3.73 -14.62
C ILE A 114 0.88 -3.13 -13.44
N GLU A 115 0.14 -2.06 -13.69
CA GLU A 115 -0.70 -1.32 -12.75
C GLU A 115 -1.85 -2.20 -12.27
N GLU A 116 -2.57 -2.84 -13.20
CA GLU A 116 -3.60 -3.84 -12.87
C GLU A 116 -3.01 -4.98 -12.04
N GLY A 117 -1.80 -5.43 -12.36
CA GLY A 117 -1.10 -6.48 -11.60
C GLY A 117 -0.76 -6.06 -10.17
N ALA A 118 -0.22 -4.84 -9.99
CA ALA A 118 0.11 -4.30 -8.67
C ALA A 118 -1.13 -4.07 -7.81
N ALA A 119 -2.19 -3.52 -8.41
CA ALA A 119 -3.50 -3.37 -7.79
C ALA A 119 -4.05 -4.73 -7.37
N LEU A 120 -4.05 -5.70 -8.28
CA LEU A 120 -4.64 -7.01 -8.04
C LEU A 120 -3.89 -7.84 -6.97
N ALA A 121 -2.57 -7.63 -6.84
CA ALA A 121 -1.70 -8.30 -5.88
C ALA A 121 -1.75 -7.73 -4.45
N GLY A 122 -2.48 -6.65 -4.17
CA GLY A 122 -2.68 -6.13 -2.81
C GLY A 122 -1.49 -5.35 -2.21
N ARG A 123 -0.49 -5.00 -3.02
CA ARG A 123 0.72 -4.29 -2.57
C ARG A 123 0.50 -2.88 -2.01
N LEU A 124 -0.57 -2.20 -2.45
CA LEU A 124 -0.79 -0.79 -2.10
C LEU A 124 -0.87 -0.59 -0.59
N GLN A 125 -1.70 -1.37 0.10
CA GLN A 125 -1.89 -1.21 1.54
C GLN A 125 -0.64 -1.62 2.34
N THR A 126 0.05 -2.69 1.94
CA THR A 126 1.31 -3.14 2.55
C THR A 126 2.40 -2.08 2.42
N GLU A 127 2.57 -1.50 1.24
CA GLU A 127 3.56 -0.43 1.01
C GLU A 127 3.22 0.86 1.75
N LEU A 128 1.94 1.25 1.81
CA LEU A 128 1.51 2.41 2.59
C LEU A 128 1.82 2.22 4.08
N LYS A 129 1.57 1.02 4.64
CA LYS A 129 1.94 0.67 6.02
C LYS A 129 3.46 0.69 6.21
N ARG A 130 4.22 0.11 5.28
CA ARG A 130 5.70 0.10 5.31
C ARG A 130 6.30 1.51 5.31
N ARG A 131 5.71 2.43 4.54
CA ARG A 131 6.10 3.85 4.48
C ARG A 131 5.70 4.65 5.73
N GLY A 132 5.03 4.04 6.71
CA GLY A 132 4.56 4.72 7.91
C GLY A 132 3.42 5.69 7.61
N CYS A 133 2.50 5.34 6.70
CA CYS A 133 1.31 6.14 6.46
C CYS A 133 0.45 6.23 7.73
N HIS A 134 -0.02 7.44 8.02
CA HIS A 134 -0.77 7.75 9.24
C HIS A 134 -2.05 6.92 9.33
N SER A 135 -2.39 6.42 10.51
CA SER A 135 -3.54 5.51 10.72
C SER A 135 -4.88 6.14 10.34
N GLU A 136 -5.13 7.41 10.68
CA GLU A 136 -6.35 8.11 10.26
C GLU A 136 -6.48 8.19 8.74
N LEU A 137 -5.37 8.32 8.00
CA LEU A 137 -5.42 8.34 6.53
C LEU A 137 -5.88 6.98 5.99
N LEU A 138 -5.29 5.90 6.51
CA LEU A 138 -5.63 4.52 6.12
C LEU A 138 -7.08 4.17 6.45
N ARG A 139 -7.63 4.71 7.54
CA ARG A 139 -9.05 4.51 7.93
C ARG A 139 -10.03 5.09 6.92
N TYR A 140 -9.68 6.20 6.26
CA TYR A 140 -10.55 6.90 5.32
C TYR A 140 -10.57 6.32 3.90
N CYS A 141 -9.61 5.48 3.55
CA CYS A 141 -9.48 4.94 2.20
C CYS A 141 -9.48 3.40 2.18
N ASP A 142 -9.88 2.74 3.27
CA ASP A 142 -9.82 1.28 3.34
C ASP A 142 -10.69 0.64 2.25
N GLU A 143 -11.90 1.16 2.01
CA GLU A 143 -12.80 0.69 0.96
C GLU A 143 -12.28 1.00 -0.45
N GLU A 144 -11.68 2.18 -0.67
CA GLU A 144 -11.12 2.60 -1.95
C GLU A 144 -9.81 1.90 -2.29
N LEU A 145 -8.99 1.58 -1.28
CA LEU A 145 -7.79 0.74 -1.41
C LEU A 145 -8.18 -0.72 -1.72
N VAL A 146 -9.29 -1.20 -1.16
CA VAL A 146 -9.89 -2.51 -1.49
C VAL A 146 -10.47 -2.52 -2.90
N ASN A 147 -11.15 -1.44 -3.30
CA ASN A 147 -11.72 -1.24 -4.63
C ASN A 147 -10.69 -0.76 -5.67
N ARG A 148 -9.43 -0.56 -5.26
CA ARG A 148 -8.22 -0.47 -6.08
C ARG A 148 -8.21 0.64 -7.13
N SER A 149 -8.90 1.75 -6.86
CA SER A 149 -8.81 2.93 -7.73
C SER A 149 -7.88 3.97 -7.10
N LEU A 150 -6.66 4.11 -7.63
CA LEU A 150 -5.65 5.04 -7.12
C LEU A 150 -6.19 6.48 -7.02
N PHE A 151 -6.90 6.92 -8.06
CA PHE A 151 -7.56 8.23 -8.06
C PHE A 151 -8.59 8.38 -6.94
N HIS A 152 -9.53 7.44 -6.81
CA HIS A 152 -10.56 7.55 -5.77
C HIS A 152 -9.95 7.43 -4.38
N ALA A 153 -8.95 6.55 -4.20
CA ALA A 153 -8.21 6.43 -2.96
C ALA A 153 -7.47 7.74 -2.60
N MET A 154 -6.81 8.41 -3.54
CA MET A 154 -6.19 9.73 -3.30
C MET A 154 -7.23 10.81 -3.00
N SER A 155 -8.33 10.83 -3.75
CA SER A 155 -9.42 11.79 -3.53
C SER A 155 -10.02 11.62 -2.13
N GLU A 156 -10.31 10.39 -1.71
CA GLU A 156 -10.89 10.11 -0.39
C GLU A 156 -9.90 10.33 0.75
N ALA A 157 -8.65 9.91 0.55
CA ALA A 157 -7.55 10.21 1.46
C ALA A 157 -7.41 11.74 1.67
N SER A 158 -7.53 12.56 0.62
CA SER A 158 -7.48 14.02 0.76
C SER A 158 -8.64 14.61 1.58
N LYS A 159 -9.86 14.02 1.49
CA LYS A 159 -11.05 14.48 2.24
C LYS A 159 -10.92 14.25 3.74
N SER A 160 -10.06 13.31 4.15
CA SER A 160 -9.80 13.05 5.56
C SER A 160 -9.19 14.26 6.29
N ILE A 161 -8.44 15.11 5.59
CA ILE A 161 -7.79 16.30 6.14
C ILE A 161 -8.81 17.34 6.65
N PRO A 162 -9.71 17.91 5.81
CA PRO A 162 -10.70 18.86 6.30
C PRO A 162 -11.68 18.22 7.29
N ALA A 163 -11.99 16.92 7.15
CA ALA A 163 -12.80 16.21 8.14
C ALA A 163 -12.14 16.18 9.51
N ARG A 164 -10.83 15.91 9.57
CA ARG A 164 -10.06 15.91 10.81
C ARG A 164 -9.91 17.30 11.42
N VAL A 165 -9.70 18.33 10.60
CA VAL A 165 -9.65 19.73 11.09
C VAL A 165 -10.97 20.11 11.78
N ARG A 166 -12.12 19.76 11.18
CA ARG A 166 -13.43 19.99 11.80
C ARG A 166 -13.58 19.21 13.11
N ALA A 167 -13.14 17.95 13.14
CA ALA A 167 -13.19 17.13 14.34
C ALA A 167 -12.36 17.69 15.51
N ILE A 168 -11.18 18.26 15.23
CA ILE A 168 -10.31 18.87 16.25
C ILE A 168 -10.87 20.19 16.76
N THR A 169 -11.39 21.02 15.85
CA THR A 169 -11.66 22.44 16.13
C THR A 169 -13.12 22.76 16.40
N GLY A 170 -14.04 21.89 15.98
CA GLY A 170 -15.48 22.12 15.99
C GLY A 170 -15.96 23.15 14.95
N LEU A 171 -15.07 23.76 14.16
CA LEU A 171 -15.45 24.80 13.20
C LEU A 171 -16.09 24.16 11.96
N ALA A 172 -17.27 24.64 11.57
CA ALA A 172 -17.90 24.27 10.31
C ALA A 172 -17.29 25.02 9.12
N GLY A 173 -17.39 24.46 7.93
CA GLY A 173 -16.90 25.08 6.70
C GLY A 173 -16.03 24.13 5.88
N ASP A 174 -15.46 24.68 4.81
CA ASP A 174 -14.62 23.91 3.90
C ASP A 174 -13.59 24.77 3.15
N GLY A 175 -12.55 24.11 2.63
CA GLY A 175 -11.48 24.75 1.86
C GLY A 175 -10.83 25.92 2.58
N ALA A 176 -10.51 26.98 1.83
CA ALA A 176 -9.83 28.16 2.36
C ALA A 176 -10.57 28.78 3.56
N THR A 177 -11.90 28.87 3.51
CA THR A 177 -12.71 29.42 4.60
C THR A 177 -12.53 28.65 5.91
N LEU A 178 -12.49 27.31 5.86
CA LEU A 178 -12.23 26.50 7.05
C LEU A 178 -10.81 26.75 7.58
N TYR A 179 -9.81 26.72 6.70
CA TYR A 179 -8.42 26.84 7.12
C TYR A 179 -8.08 28.24 7.62
N ASP A 180 -8.63 29.30 7.02
CA ASP A 180 -8.49 30.67 7.49
C ASP A 180 -9.15 30.86 8.86
N GLY A 181 -10.34 30.32 9.09
CA GLY A 181 -11.01 30.41 10.38
C GLY A 181 -10.31 29.67 11.52
N VAL A 182 -9.59 28.58 11.21
CA VAL A 182 -8.85 27.80 12.21
C VAL A 182 -7.44 28.36 12.45
N PHE A 183 -6.69 28.57 11.36
CA PHE A 183 -5.26 28.88 11.34
C PHE A 183 -4.98 30.37 11.06
N GLY A 184 -6.02 31.20 11.02
CA GLY A 184 -5.90 32.64 10.88
C GLY A 184 -5.49 33.11 9.48
N THR A 185 -5.39 34.43 9.37
CA THR A 185 -5.02 35.14 8.15
C THR A 185 -3.86 36.09 8.42
N ASN A 186 -3.47 36.90 7.43
CA ASN A 186 -2.50 37.97 7.68
C ASN A 186 -3.06 39.08 8.59
N ARG A 187 -4.38 39.11 8.82
CA ARG A 187 -5.07 40.14 9.61
C ARG A 187 -5.64 39.59 10.93
N GLU A 188 -5.81 38.27 11.02
CA GLU A 188 -6.46 37.60 12.14
C GLU A 188 -5.52 36.55 12.73
N ARG A 189 -5.31 36.63 14.04
CA ARG A 189 -4.47 35.66 14.76
C ARG A 189 -5.16 34.28 14.76
N PRO A 190 -4.42 33.17 14.55
CA PRO A 190 -4.99 31.83 14.66
C PRO A 190 -5.59 31.56 16.03
N ILE A 191 -6.66 30.79 16.06
CA ILE A 191 -7.19 30.20 17.30
C ILE A 191 -6.47 28.89 17.60
N TRP A 192 -6.07 28.16 16.56
CA TRP A 192 -5.36 26.89 16.66
C TRP A 192 -4.02 26.97 15.95
N SER A 193 -2.98 26.39 16.55
CA SER A 193 -1.63 26.40 15.98
C SER A 193 -0.97 25.03 16.00
N ILE A 194 -0.18 24.76 14.96
CA ILE A 194 0.74 23.60 14.88
C ILE A 194 2.00 23.77 15.75
N ASN A 195 2.25 24.97 16.28
CA ASN A 195 3.44 25.32 17.08
C ASN A 195 3.11 26.42 18.11
N GLY A 196 4.12 26.97 18.81
CA GLY A 196 3.92 27.98 19.85
C GLY A 196 3.39 29.33 19.34
N HIS A 197 3.59 29.64 18.05
CA HIS A 197 3.15 30.89 17.43
C HIS A 197 3.69 32.16 18.13
N GLY A 198 4.89 32.11 18.70
CA GLY A 198 5.50 33.23 19.41
C GLY A 198 6.61 33.95 18.64
N SER A 199 7.39 33.21 17.84
CA SER A 199 8.47 33.76 17.02
C SER A 199 8.08 33.96 15.55
N GLU A 200 8.78 34.84 14.83
CA GLU A 200 8.56 35.04 13.39
C GLU A 200 8.75 33.75 12.57
N SER A 201 9.69 32.90 12.98
CA SER A 201 9.94 31.60 12.34
C SER A 201 8.74 30.66 12.51
N GLU A 202 8.18 30.57 13.73
CA GLU A 202 6.99 29.78 14.00
C GLU A 202 5.76 30.30 13.25
N ILE A 203 5.57 31.61 13.20
CA ILE A 203 4.48 32.26 12.46
C ILE A 203 4.60 31.94 10.96
N SER A 204 5.81 32.01 10.39
CA SER A 204 6.07 31.69 8.99
C SER A 204 5.81 30.22 8.67
N ALA A 205 6.32 29.29 9.50
CA ALA A 205 6.08 27.85 9.35
C ALA A 205 4.59 27.51 9.46
N HIS A 206 3.88 28.12 10.41
CA HIS A 206 2.44 27.97 10.59
C HIS A 206 1.66 28.41 9.35
N ARG A 207 2.01 29.59 8.81
CA ARG A 207 1.42 30.11 7.57
C ARG A 207 1.71 29.20 6.38
N GLY A 208 2.93 28.69 6.27
CA GLY A 208 3.33 27.73 5.24
C GLY A 208 2.49 26.44 5.29
N PHE A 209 2.27 25.90 6.48
CA PHE A 209 1.40 24.73 6.68
C PHE A 209 -0.05 25.01 6.24
N LYS A 210 -0.62 26.16 6.63
CA LYS A 210 -1.96 26.55 6.17
C LYS A 210 -2.05 26.60 4.64
N ASN A 211 -1.06 27.21 3.98
CA ASN A 211 -1.03 27.30 2.51
C ASN A 211 -0.93 25.92 1.87
N LEU A 212 -0.18 24.99 2.47
CA LEU A 212 -0.13 23.60 2.04
C LEU A 212 -1.51 22.93 2.10
N LEU A 213 -2.27 23.13 3.18
CA LEU A 213 -3.64 22.60 3.31
C LEU A 213 -4.56 23.13 2.20
N VAL A 214 -4.50 24.44 1.92
CA VAL A 214 -5.27 25.05 0.83
C VAL A 214 -4.86 24.46 -0.53
N GLY A 215 -3.56 24.28 -0.76
CA GLY A 215 -3.01 23.67 -1.97
C GLY A 215 -3.48 22.23 -2.19
N ILE A 216 -3.37 21.38 -1.15
CA ILE A 216 -3.87 20.00 -1.18
C ILE A 216 -5.37 19.97 -1.47
N HIS A 217 -6.13 20.83 -0.79
CA HIS A 217 -7.59 20.91 -0.96
C HIS A 217 -7.97 21.32 -2.38
N GLY A 218 -7.27 22.30 -2.97
CA GLY A 218 -7.50 22.71 -4.35
C GLY A 218 -7.11 21.63 -5.36
N HIS A 219 -5.97 20.98 -5.14
CA HIS A 219 -5.41 20.01 -6.09
C HIS A 219 -6.23 18.71 -6.16
N PHE A 220 -6.60 18.13 -5.02
CA PHE A 220 -7.20 16.79 -4.98
C PHE A 220 -8.74 16.76 -4.91
N ARG A 221 -9.40 17.88 -4.61
CA ARG A 221 -10.87 17.92 -4.45
C ARG A 221 -11.65 18.03 -5.77
N ASN A 222 -11.06 18.59 -6.83
CA ASN A 222 -11.77 18.68 -8.11
C ASN A 222 -10.87 18.65 -9.38
N PRO A 223 -10.10 17.57 -9.64
CA PRO A 223 -9.23 17.52 -10.82
C PRO A 223 -9.97 17.41 -12.17
N ARG A 224 -11.26 17.02 -12.17
CA ARG A 224 -11.97 16.51 -13.36
C ARG A 224 -13.15 17.33 -13.87
N ALA A 225 -13.46 18.49 -13.28
CA ALA A 225 -14.47 19.38 -13.86
C ALA A 225 -13.98 20.07 -15.17
N HIS A 226 -12.68 19.99 -15.48
CA HIS A 226 -12.07 20.73 -16.59
C HIS A 226 -11.21 19.90 -17.55
N SER A 227 -11.22 18.57 -17.47
CA SER A 227 -10.43 17.71 -18.34
C SER A 227 -11.29 16.63 -18.99
N ASN A 228 -11.34 16.65 -20.32
CA ASN A 228 -12.06 15.69 -21.13
C ASN A 228 -11.55 14.28 -20.83
N ARG A 229 -12.50 13.39 -20.49
CA ARG A 229 -12.37 11.94 -20.44
C ARG A 229 -11.44 11.43 -21.54
N ILE A 230 -10.37 10.72 -21.15
CA ILE A 230 -9.80 9.49 -21.73
C ILE A 230 -8.38 9.35 -21.15
N LEU A 231 -8.17 8.31 -20.32
CA LEU A 231 -6.85 7.76 -19.94
C LEU A 231 -5.84 8.73 -19.28
N ILE A 232 -6.04 9.06 -18.00
CA ILE A 232 -4.89 9.35 -17.13
C ILE A 232 -4.88 8.24 -16.07
N ASP A 233 -4.01 7.25 -16.26
CA ASP A 233 -3.62 6.36 -15.18
C ASP A 233 -2.76 7.18 -14.22
N GLU A 234 -3.18 7.28 -12.96
CA GLU A 234 -2.36 7.90 -11.91
C GLU A 234 -1.08 7.08 -11.75
N GLU A 235 0.08 7.74 -11.78
CA GLU A 235 1.34 7.03 -11.57
C GLU A 235 1.44 6.51 -10.14
N LEU A 236 1.94 5.29 -9.99
CA LEU A 236 2.07 4.65 -8.67
C LEU A 236 3.04 5.42 -7.75
N ALA A 237 4.04 6.10 -8.32
CA ALA A 237 4.95 6.96 -7.58
C ALA A 237 4.19 8.17 -6.98
N ASP A 238 3.44 8.89 -7.81
CA ASP A 238 2.61 10.03 -7.41
C ASP A 238 1.58 9.63 -6.35
N PHE A 239 0.97 8.44 -6.51
CA PHE A 239 0.07 7.87 -5.51
C PHE A 239 0.73 7.75 -4.12
N TYR A 240 1.91 7.14 -4.05
CA TYR A 240 2.60 6.97 -2.77
C TYR A 240 3.12 8.29 -2.20
N ASP A 241 3.51 9.24 -3.05
CA ASP A 241 4.00 10.55 -2.61
C ASP A 241 2.87 11.42 -2.10
N ALA A 242 1.70 11.39 -2.75
CA ALA A 242 0.47 12.02 -2.26
C ALA A 242 0.08 11.46 -0.88
N PHE A 243 0.08 10.13 -0.72
CA PHE A 243 -0.20 9.52 0.59
C PHE A 243 0.84 9.88 1.65
N SER A 244 2.11 9.98 1.27
CA SER A 244 3.18 10.41 2.18
C SER A 244 2.99 11.86 2.63
N LEU A 245 2.56 12.74 1.71
CA LEU A 245 2.21 14.13 1.99
C LEU A 245 1.00 14.24 2.92
N PHE A 246 -0.09 13.53 2.64
CA PHE A 246 -1.27 13.52 3.51
C PHE A 246 -0.92 12.98 4.89
N SER A 247 -0.15 11.91 4.95
CA SER A 247 0.38 11.32 6.19
C SER A 247 1.19 12.34 7.00
N TYR A 248 2.03 13.16 6.35
CA TYR A 248 2.73 14.26 7.00
C TYR A 248 1.76 15.31 7.56
N VAL A 249 0.75 15.71 6.79
CA VAL A 249 -0.28 16.64 7.25
C VAL A 249 -1.00 16.11 8.50
N HIS A 250 -1.38 14.84 8.51
CA HIS A 250 -2.00 14.24 9.70
C HIS A 250 -1.10 14.33 10.93
N ARG A 251 0.21 14.06 10.81
CA ARG A 251 1.15 14.23 11.93
C ARG A 251 1.23 15.66 12.44
N GLN A 252 1.18 16.65 11.55
CA GLN A 252 1.11 18.06 11.97
C GLN A 252 -0.20 18.38 12.69
N LEU A 253 -1.32 17.80 12.24
CA LEU A 253 -2.62 17.92 12.90
C LEU A 253 -2.65 17.26 14.28
N ASP A 254 -1.87 16.21 14.53
CA ASP A 254 -1.74 15.60 15.87
C ASP A 254 -1.16 16.58 16.89
N ALA A 255 -0.31 17.50 16.43
CA ALA A 255 0.36 18.49 17.27
C ALA A 255 -0.43 19.80 17.43
N VAL A 256 -1.59 19.94 16.77
CA VAL A 256 -2.39 21.16 16.80
C VAL A 256 -2.96 21.39 18.19
N LYS A 257 -2.81 22.63 18.69
CA LYS A 257 -3.27 23.06 20.01
C LYS A 257 -4.02 24.37 19.90
N ARG A 258 -4.99 24.57 20.78
CA ARG A 258 -5.65 25.87 20.91
C ARG A 258 -4.66 26.85 21.56
N LEU A 259 -4.46 28.01 20.95
CA LEU A 259 -3.69 29.08 21.56
C LEU A 259 -4.53 29.66 22.71
N THR A 260 -4.02 29.60 23.93
CA THR A 260 -4.62 30.30 25.07
C THR A 260 -4.41 31.79 24.87
N SER A 261 -5.47 32.58 25.06
CA SER A 261 -5.34 34.02 25.25
C SER A 261 -4.56 34.24 26.54
N GLU A 262 -3.40 34.87 26.48
CA GLU A 262 -2.84 35.50 27.67
C GLU A 262 -3.88 36.52 28.15
N GLU A 263 -4.39 36.35 29.37
CA GLU A 263 -5.03 37.45 30.08
C GLU A 263 -3.97 38.55 30.22
N PRO A 264 -4.29 39.83 29.92
CA PRO A 264 -3.38 40.90 30.24
C PRO A 264 -3.17 40.89 31.77
N THR A 265 -1.95 40.60 32.20
CA THR A 265 -1.55 40.73 33.61
C THR A 265 -1.91 42.15 34.06
N PRO A 266 -2.65 42.31 35.18
CA PRO A 266 -3.08 43.62 35.66
C PRO A 266 -1.93 44.54 36.05
#